data_AF-A0A4Q0A2S6-F1
#
_entry.id   AF-A0A4Q0A2S6-F1
#
_cell.length_a   1.000
_cell.length_b   1.000
_cell.length_c   1.000
_cell.angle_alpha   90.00
_cell.angle_beta   90.00
_cell.angle_gamma   90.00
#
_symmetry.space_group_name_H-M   'P 1'
#
loop_
_entity.id
_entity.type
_entity.pdbx_description
1 polymer ?
#
loop_
_entity_poly.entity_id
_entity_poly.type
_entity_poly.pdbx_seq_one_letter_code
_entity_poly.pdbx_strand_id
1 'polypeptide(L)'
;MDPTLIVHTLQLNENGEPGQTNEFLRLPAPVQPYGLRFQITAGSEAANRPVLYTNYPLTGVKFSRTQFHPRPFSVGTSSELVCEFPITVAGPYQYYVEYRDDHREEGRNRTATAYFIVDPDLTIRSRPAARGILREAEAVSVRHLPLDGIALQTMVPKWMGPLRDWNRHLEASSQLGYNMIHFVPLQKRGESNSPFSIYDQLALSDDLFTSTDRIQSDDDKYELLAQLLVSMEAEMGMLGLVDMVWNHTAFNSDWLLDHPEAGYNLANSPHLTAAFELDEAIMKLSGELAQHGVPSELNTEADLNALVAAVKEHAIRGIRLWEFYAIDVESCLAATRAALEDPANLPVVDRFDTRTLRGLPLAEKALRLYEAAFGGDRPVGTRRTPNVCDLPVLLSFMKALCGSLNDVEHVMQHTQQLLNEINVPHYALYDQHVDSILSNIRNTVKYERLDSNAHSTAYLERKVIVWTDCVKLRYGKAPEDNPYLWDHMKRYTQIMARYFHGFRIDNCHSTPIELAEYLIDAAREVRPNL
;
A
#
# COMPACT_ATOMS: atom_id res chain seq x y z
N MET A 1 -44.85 25.95 9.66
CA MET A 1 -44.84 24.51 9.37
C MET A 1 -43.62 23.97 10.05
N ASP A 2 -43.76 22.94 10.89
CA ASP A 2 -42.58 22.26 11.45
C ASP A 2 -41.70 21.76 10.30
N PRO A 3 -40.37 21.89 10.40
CA PRO A 3 -39.49 21.37 9.36
C PRO A 3 -39.68 19.85 9.25
N THR A 4 -40.01 19.38 8.04
CA THR A 4 -40.15 17.96 7.75
C THR A 4 -38.81 17.27 7.98
N LEU A 5 -38.71 16.43 9.02
CA LEU A 5 -37.50 15.63 9.27
C LEU A 5 -37.37 14.55 8.19
N ILE A 6 -36.30 14.61 7.40
CA ILE A 6 -35.97 13.57 6.43
C ILE A 6 -35.37 12.38 7.19
N VAL A 7 -35.84 11.17 6.89
CA VAL A 7 -35.29 9.93 7.46
C VAL A 7 -34.98 8.96 6.32
N HIS A 8 -33.69 8.64 6.16
CA HIS A 8 -33.24 7.61 5.24
C HIS A 8 -33.36 6.25 5.92
N THR A 9 -34.11 5.33 5.32
CA THR A 9 -34.35 4.00 5.89
C THR A 9 -33.56 2.95 5.12
N LEU A 10 -32.75 2.17 5.85
CA LEU A 10 -32.08 0.99 5.37
C LEU A 10 -32.79 -0.25 5.90
N GLN A 11 -33.45 -0.97 4.99
CA GLN A 11 -34.03 -2.27 5.27
C GLN A 11 -32.93 -3.35 5.28
N LEU A 12 -32.85 -4.10 6.37
CA LEU A 12 -31.95 -5.25 6.50
C LEU A 12 -32.67 -6.54 6.04
N ASN A 13 -31.88 -7.50 5.57
CA ASN A 13 -32.33 -8.85 5.24
C ASN A 13 -32.80 -9.60 6.49
N GLU A 14 -33.44 -10.76 6.31
CA GLU A 14 -33.93 -11.58 7.42
C GLU A 14 -32.83 -12.00 8.39
N ASN A 15 -31.61 -12.21 7.88
CA ASN A 15 -30.39 -12.56 8.62
C ASN A 15 -29.66 -11.35 9.24
N GLY A 16 -30.17 -10.12 9.05
CA GLY A 16 -29.60 -8.88 9.57
C GLY A 16 -28.53 -8.23 8.68
N GLU A 17 -28.15 -8.84 7.56
CA GLU A 17 -27.21 -8.27 6.60
C GLU A 17 -27.84 -7.12 5.80
N PRO A 18 -27.03 -6.25 5.17
CA PRO A 18 -27.56 -5.22 4.26
C PRO A 18 -28.42 -5.84 3.16
N GLY A 19 -29.54 -5.20 2.83
CA GLY A 19 -30.43 -5.65 1.74
C GLY A 19 -29.70 -5.89 0.41
N GLN A 20 -30.14 -6.87 -0.39
CA GLN A 20 -29.52 -7.26 -1.69
C GLN A 20 -29.25 -6.12 -2.68
N THR A 21 -29.86 -4.94 -2.51
CA THR A 21 -29.65 -3.75 -3.37
C THR A 21 -28.70 -2.71 -2.77
N ASN A 22 -28.22 -2.88 -1.54
CA ASN A 22 -27.60 -1.85 -0.72
C ASN A 22 -26.28 -2.30 -0.05
N GLU A 23 -25.40 -3.03 -0.75
CA GLU A 23 -24.05 -3.37 -0.24
C GLU A 23 -23.23 -2.13 0.15
N PHE A 24 -23.57 -0.97 -0.40
CA PHE A 24 -22.97 0.32 -0.10
C PHE A 24 -24.04 1.42 0.03
N LEU A 25 -24.15 2.02 1.20
CA LEU A 25 -25.08 3.13 1.45
C LEU A 25 -24.33 4.47 1.37
N ARG A 26 -24.71 5.34 0.43
CA ARG A 26 -24.22 6.72 0.34
C ARG A 26 -25.33 7.68 0.74
N LEU A 27 -25.05 8.52 1.73
CA LEU A 27 -25.96 9.51 2.28
C LEU A 27 -25.50 10.92 1.91
N PRO A 28 -26.43 11.86 1.66
CA PRO A 28 -26.07 13.22 1.29
C PRO A 28 -25.41 13.97 2.44
N ALA A 29 -24.77 15.09 2.12
CA ALA A 29 -24.19 15.97 3.12
C ALA A 29 -25.25 16.42 4.15
N PRO A 30 -24.93 16.44 5.46
CA PRO A 30 -25.87 16.81 6.51
C PRO A 30 -26.02 18.34 6.62
N VAL A 31 -26.31 19.02 5.51
CA VAL A 31 -26.58 20.47 5.44
C VAL A 31 -27.69 20.87 6.42
N GLN A 32 -28.67 19.99 6.57
CA GLN A 32 -29.62 19.97 7.67
C GLN A 32 -29.59 18.58 8.30
N PRO A 33 -29.67 18.45 9.65
CA PRO A 33 -29.72 17.15 10.29
C PRO A 33 -30.89 16.29 9.78
N TYR A 34 -30.62 15.04 9.45
CA TYR A 34 -31.60 14.04 9.04
C TYR A 34 -31.37 12.73 9.80
N GLY A 35 -32.37 11.84 9.82
CA GLY A 35 -32.26 10.54 10.48
C GLY A 35 -31.72 9.45 9.54
N LEU A 36 -30.91 8.54 10.07
CA LEU A 36 -30.66 7.23 9.47
C LEU A 36 -31.36 6.17 10.32
N ARG A 37 -32.22 5.36 9.69
CA ARG A 37 -32.99 4.29 10.32
C ARG A 37 -32.58 2.94 9.76
N PHE A 38 -32.13 2.04 10.62
CA PHE A 38 -32.00 0.62 10.34
C PHE A 38 -33.28 -0.09 10.71
N GLN A 39 -33.76 -0.97 9.85
CA GLN A 39 -35.04 -1.64 10.01
C GLN A 39 -34.91 -3.15 9.81
N ILE A 40 -35.48 -3.92 10.75
CA ILE A 40 -35.54 -5.39 10.74
C ILE A 40 -37.00 -5.83 10.75
N THR A 41 -37.33 -6.74 9.85
CA THR A 41 -38.67 -7.35 9.77
C THR A 41 -38.95 -8.14 11.05
N ALA A 42 -40.08 -7.87 11.69
CA ALA A 42 -40.47 -8.60 12.89
C ALA A 42 -40.63 -10.11 12.60
N GLY A 43 -40.09 -10.95 13.47
CA GLY A 43 -40.11 -12.40 13.31
C GLY A 43 -39.04 -12.97 12.38
N SER A 44 -38.15 -12.13 11.82
CA SER A 44 -36.98 -12.62 11.09
C SER A 44 -35.93 -13.23 12.04
N GLU A 45 -34.96 -13.94 11.48
CA GLU A 45 -33.85 -14.53 12.23
C GLU A 45 -33.13 -13.50 13.10
N ALA A 46 -32.81 -12.33 12.53
CA ALA A 46 -32.16 -11.24 13.24
C ALA A 46 -33.06 -10.49 14.24
N ALA A 47 -34.36 -10.79 14.32
CA ALA A 47 -35.28 -10.05 15.20
C ALA A 47 -35.14 -10.40 16.69
N ASN A 48 -34.38 -11.43 17.05
CA ASN A 48 -34.19 -11.84 18.44
C ASN A 48 -33.16 -10.95 19.17
N ARG A 49 -33.66 -9.92 19.86
CA ARG A 49 -32.86 -8.93 20.62
C ARG A 49 -31.70 -8.31 19.81
N PRO A 50 -31.95 -7.74 18.61
CA PRO A 50 -30.89 -7.19 17.80
C PRO A 50 -30.29 -5.93 18.42
N VAL A 51 -28.98 -5.79 18.23
CA VAL A 51 -28.18 -4.62 18.59
C VAL A 51 -27.35 -4.22 17.38
N LEU A 52 -27.49 -2.96 16.96
CA LEU A 52 -26.63 -2.35 15.96
C LEU A 52 -25.32 -1.94 16.64
N TYR A 53 -24.19 -2.32 16.08
CA TYR A 53 -22.88 -1.80 16.46
C TYR A 53 -22.39 -0.92 15.31
N THR A 54 -22.07 0.34 15.59
CA THR A 54 -21.51 1.26 14.58
C THR A 54 -20.37 2.09 15.13
N ASN A 55 -19.36 2.39 14.32
CA ASN A 55 -18.32 3.35 14.66
C ASN A 55 -18.70 4.81 14.32
N TYR A 56 -19.94 5.04 13.88
CA TYR A 56 -20.50 6.38 13.77
C TYR A 56 -20.45 7.08 15.14
N PRO A 57 -19.92 8.31 15.23
CA PRO A 57 -19.81 9.04 16.49
C PRO A 57 -21.20 9.43 16.98
N LEU A 58 -21.84 8.54 17.75
CA LEU A 58 -23.07 8.84 18.46
C LEU A 58 -22.81 10.00 19.43
N THR A 59 -23.85 10.80 19.68
CA THR A 59 -23.83 12.15 20.27
C THR A 59 -22.70 12.40 21.28
N GLY A 60 -21.77 13.31 20.95
CA GLY A 60 -20.72 13.82 21.86
C GLY A 60 -19.43 13.02 21.90
N VAL A 61 -19.27 11.97 21.08
CA VAL A 61 -18.05 11.14 21.01
C VAL A 61 -17.20 11.53 19.80
N LYS A 62 -15.87 11.58 19.96
CA LYS A 62 -14.94 11.75 18.83
C LYS A 62 -14.90 10.45 18.03
N PHE A 63 -14.92 10.55 16.70
CA PHE A 63 -14.80 9.37 15.83
C PHE A 63 -13.52 8.58 16.14
N SER A 64 -13.66 7.26 16.19
CA SER A 64 -12.56 6.29 16.24
C SER A 64 -12.95 5.09 15.39
N ARG A 65 -12.13 4.76 14.40
CA ARG A 65 -12.41 3.69 13.44
C ARG A 65 -12.62 2.34 14.11
N THR A 66 -11.89 2.06 15.18
CA THR A 66 -11.89 0.77 15.89
C THR A 66 -12.92 0.69 17.02
N GLN A 67 -13.54 1.82 17.40
CA GLN A 67 -14.51 1.85 18.49
C GLN A 67 -15.94 1.76 17.95
N PHE A 68 -16.64 0.68 18.28
CA PHE A 68 -18.05 0.50 17.93
C PHE A 68 -18.95 0.78 19.13
N HIS A 69 -20.06 1.46 18.88
CA HIS A 69 -21.07 1.82 19.86
C HIS A 69 -22.32 0.96 19.68
N PRO A 70 -22.78 0.24 20.72
CA PRO A 70 -24.00 -0.55 20.66
C PRO A 70 -25.23 0.34 20.73
N ARG A 71 -26.23 0.05 19.90
CA ARG A 71 -27.55 0.68 19.91
C ARG A 71 -28.63 -0.38 19.71
N PRO A 72 -29.41 -0.69 20.76
CA PRO A 72 -30.50 -1.67 20.64
C PRO A 72 -31.59 -1.19 19.69
N PHE A 73 -32.21 -2.14 18.98
CA PHE A 73 -33.43 -1.85 18.22
C PHE A 73 -34.62 -1.76 19.17
N SER A 74 -35.58 -0.91 18.82
CA SER A 74 -36.84 -0.72 19.54
C SER A 74 -38.03 -1.01 18.62
N VAL A 75 -39.16 -1.39 19.19
CA VAL A 75 -40.40 -1.61 18.42
C VAL A 75 -40.91 -0.27 17.89
N GLY A 76 -40.98 -0.15 16.57
CA GLY A 76 -41.52 0.99 15.85
C GLY A 76 -43.05 0.99 15.80
N THR A 77 -43.62 2.04 15.20
CA THR A 77 -45.08 2.25 15.11
C THR A 77 -45.80 1.23 14.22
N SER A 78 -45.09 0.59 13.29
CA SER A 78 -45.56 -0.44 12.35
C SER A 78 -45.36 -1.88 12.86
N SER A 79 -44.97 -2.07 14.13
CA SER A 79 -44.53 -3.37 14.70
C SER A 79 -43.19 -3.89 14.18
N GLU A 80 -42.46 -3.12 13.39
CA GLU A 80 -41.10 -3.43 12.93
C GLU A 80 -40.06 -3.07 14.00
N LEU A 81 -38.88 -3.68 13.94
CA LEU A 81 -37.77 -3.32 14.83
C LEU A 81 -36.94 -2.23 14.14
N VAL A 82 -36.78 -1.09 14.80
CA VAL A 82 -36.08 0.08 14.27
C VAL A 82 -34.97 0.55 15.19
N CYS A 83 -33.84 0.94 14.60
CA CYS A 83 -32.74 1.63 15.26
C CYS A 83 -32.43 2.90 14.46
N GLU A 84 -32.71 4.07 15.03
CA GLU A 84 -32.61 5.36 14.34
C GLU A 84 -31.70 6.32 15.10
N PHE A 85 -30.89 7.10 14.38
CA PHE A 85 -30.07 8.18 14.94
C PHE A 85 -29.85 9.34 13.94
N PRO A 86 -29.59 10.57 14.44
CA PRO A 86 -29.34 11.71 13.56
C PRO A 86 -27.96 11.63 12.90
N ILE A 87 -27.89 12.01 11.64
CA ILE A 87 -26.65 12.18 10.88
C ILE A 87 -26.29 13.67 10.87
N THR A 88 -25.11 13.98 11.42
CA THR A 88 -24.61 15.36 11.59
C THR A 88 -23.15 15.54 11.17
N VAL A 89 -22.44 14.44 10.90
CA VAL A 89 -21.01 14.44 10.59
C VAL A 89 -20.79 13.61 9.33
N ALA A 90 -20.13 14.21 8.33
CA ALA A 90 -19.68 13.54 7.11
C ALA A 90 -18.73 12.37 7.42
N GLY A 91 -18.40 11.54 6.44
CA GLY A 91 -17.34 10.54 6.53
C GLY A 91 -17.78 9.10 6.26
N PRO A 92 -16.80 8.18 6.19
CA PRO A 92 -17.04 6.75 6.05
C PRO A 92 -17.21 6.08 7.41
N TYR A 93 -18.26 5.28 7.54
CA TYR A 93 -18.62 4.59 8.77
C TYR A 93 -18.91 3.12 8.51
N GLN A 94 -18.74 2.32 9.55
CA GLN A 94 -18.95 0.89 9.57
C GLN A 94 -20.07 0.55 10.55
N TYR A 95 -20.76 -0.55 10.26
CA TYR A 95 -21.71 -1.14 11.18
C TYR A 95 -21.80 -2.66 10.99
N TYR A 96 -22.32 -3.33 12.01
CA TYR A 96 -22.78 -4.72 11.96
C TYR A 96 -23.92 -4.90 12.96
N VAL A 97 -24.67 -5.99 12.82
CA VAL A 97 -25.75 -6.34 13.76
C VAL A 97 -25.36 -7.61 14.51
N GLU A 98 -25.57 -7.59 15.82
CA GLU A 98 -25.59 -8.80 16.64
C GLU A 98 -27.01 -9.11 17.09
N TYR A 99 -27.36 -10.39 17.09
CA TYR A 99 -28.65 -10.87 17.60
C TYR A 99 -28.46 -12.25 18.25
N ARG A 100 -29.43 -12.66 19.05
CA ARG A 100 -29.38 -13.92 19.80
C ARG A 100 -29.83 -15.09 18.93
N ASP A 101 -29.07 -16.17 18.96
CA ASP A 101 -29.46 -17.45 18.37
C ASP A 101 -30.02 -18.36 19.47
N ASP A 102 -31.31 -18.68 19.43
CA ASP A 102 -31.94 -19.57 20.42
C ASP A 102 -31.50 -21.03 20.26
N HIS A 103 -30.82 -21.39 19.16
CA HIS A 103 -30.23 -22.72 18.94
C HIS A 103 -28.84 -22.89 19.60
N ARG A 104 -28.27 -21.83 20.18
CA ARG A 104 -26.97 -21.85 20.86
C ARG A 104 -27.13 -21.29 22.29
N GLU A 105 -26.79 -22.08 23.32
CA GLU A 105 -26.98 -21.68 24.72
C GLU A 105 -26.27 -20.36 25.10
N GLU A 106 -25.18 -19.99 24.42
CA GLU A 106 -24.43 -18.74 24.62
C GLU A 106 -24.06 -17.99 23.31
N GLY A 107 -24.64 -18.38 22.17
CA GLY A 107 -24.25 -17.84 20.86
C GLY A 107 -24.98 -16.55 20.48
N ARG A 108 -24.24 -15.48 20.23
CA ARG A 108 -24.72 -14.36 19.40
C ARG A 108 -24.29 -14.59 17.96
N ASN A 109 -25.20 -14.42 17.02
CA ASN A 109 -24.84 -14.31 15.61
C ASN A 109 -24.42 -12.87 15.32
N ARG A 110 -23.38 -12.71 14.52
CA ARG A 110 -22.82 -11.43 14.09
C ARG A 110 -22.77 -11.40 12.57
N THR A 111 -23.35 -10.36 11.97
CA THR A 111 -23.31 -10.16 10.51
C THR A 111 -21.91 -9.77 10.05
N ALA A 112 -21.66 -9.84 8.75
CA ALA A 112 -20.50 -9.18 8.15
C ALA A 112 -20.52 -7.66 8.46
N THR A 113 -19.34 -7.04 8.53
CA THR A 113 -19.22 -5.59 8.63
C THR A 113 -19.63 -4.95 7.30
N ALA A 114 -20.55 -4.00 7.38
CA ALA A 114 -21.02 -3.21 6.25
C ALA A 114 -20.67 -1.74 6.44
N TYR A 115 -20.81 -0.95 5.37
CA TYR A 115 -20.33 0.42 5.31
C TYR A 115 -21.43 1.38 4.87
N PHE A 116 -21.36 2.61 5.39
CA PHE A 116 -22.08 3.73 4.81
C PHE A 116 -21.19 4.97 4.79
N ILE A 117 -21.37 5.82 3.79
CA ILE A 117 -20.66 7.09 3.65
C ILE A 117 -21.66 8.23 3.77
N VAL A 118 -21.27 9.28 4.49
CA VAL A 118 -21.97 10.55 4.53
C VAL A 118 -21.12 11.56 3.77
N ASP A 119 -21.66 12.14 2.70
CA ASP A 119 -20.93 13.10 1.87
C ASP A 119 -20.50 14.35 2.68
N PRO A 120 -19.36 14.98 2.35
CA PRO A 120 -18.94 16.23 2.98
C PRO A 120 -19.86 17.41 2.62
N ASP A 121 -20.09 18.30 3.59
CA ASP A 121 -20.75 19.58 3.33
C ASP A 121 -19.74 20.62 2.83
N LEU A 122 -19.65 20.75 1.51
CA LEU A 122 -18.86 21.79 0.85
C LEU A 122 -19.71 23.03 0.68
N THR A 123 -19.17 24.19 1.06
CA THR A 123 -19.84 25.48 0.90
C THR A 123 -19.01 26.42 0.05
N ILE A 124 -19.67 27.21 -0.78
CA ILE A 124 -19.00 28.19 -1.65
C ILE A 124 -19.70 29.53 -1.61
N ARG A 125 -18.93 30.61 -1.74
CA ARG A 125 -19.48 31.96 -1.88
C ARG A 125 -19.99 32.20 -3.30
N SER A 126 -21.11 32.91 -3.40
CA SER A 126 -21.64 33.37 -4.68
C SER A 126 -20.64 34.30 -5.35
N ARG A 127 -20.33 34.04 -6.63
CA ARG A 127 -19.46 34.91 -7.42
C ARG A 127 -20.16 36.24 -7.69
N PRO A 128 -19.44 37.37 -7.69
CA PRO A 128 -19.93 38.58 -8.32
C PRO A 128 -20.32 38.25 -9.77
N ALA A 129 -21.49 38.69 -10.22
CA ALA A 129 -21.90 38.47 -11.61
C ALA A 129 -20.79 38.92 -12.57
N ALA A 130 -20.44 38.08 -13.55
CA ALA A 130 -19.45 38.42 -14.55
C ALA A 130 -19.81 39.77 -15.20
N ARG A 131 -18.84 40.68 -15.31
CA ARG A 131 -19.01 41.98 -15.99
C ARG A 131 -19.62 41.73 -17.38
N GLY A 132 -20.91 41.99 -17.55
CA GLY A 132 -21.61 41.83 -18.83
C GLY A 132 -23.01 41.20 -18.74
N ILE A 133 -23.35 40.52 -17.64
CA ILE A 133 -24.73 40.07 -17.39
C ILE A 133 -25.37 41.05 -16.41
N LEU A 134 -26.38 41.79 -16.88
CA LEU A 134 -27.20 42.70 -16.07
C LEU A 134 -27.96 41.90 -15.00
N ARG A 135 -27.31 41.63 -13.87
CA ARG A 135 -27.97 41.31 -12.62
C ARG A 135 -27.57 42.38 -11.60
N GLU A 136 -28.57 42.94 -10.94
CA GLU A 136 -28.36 43.80 -9.76
C GLU A 136 -27.41 43.10 -8.80
N ALA A 137 -26.62 43.87 -8.05
CA ALA A 137 -25.66 43.35 -7.08
C ALA A 137 -26.36 42.43 -6.06
N GLU A 138 -26.41 41.13 -6.35
CA GLU A 138 -26.89 40.12 -5.41
C GLU A 138 -25.93 40.12 -4.21
N ALA A 139 -26.49 40.13 -3.00
CA ALA A 139 -25.70 40.05 -1.78
C ALA A 139 -24.85 38.76 -1.80
N VAL A 140 -23.60 38.86 -1.34
CA VAL A 140 -22.71 37.69 -1.20
C VAL A 140 -23.41 36.66 -0.32
N SER A 141 -23.77 35.52 -0.89
CA SER A 141 -24.41 34.41 -0.19
C SER A 141 -23.46 33.21 -0.18
N VAL A 142 -23.37 32.54 0.98
CA VAL A 142 -22.73 31.23 1.09
C VAL A 142 -23.79 30.18 0.79
N ARG A 143 -23.49 29.25 -0.11
CA ARG A 143 -24.40 28.17 -0.48
C ARG A 143 -23.69 26.83 -0.44
N HIS A 144 -24.44 25.77 -0.17
CA HIS A 144 -23.98 24.41 -0.35
C HIS A 144 -23.60 24.17 -1.83
N LEU A 145 -22.46 23.52 -2.04
CA LEU A 145 -21.97 23.04 -3.32
C LEU A 145 -22.22 21.52 -3.36
N PRO A 146 -23.24 21.05 -4.10
CA PRO A 146 -23.41 19.63 -4.34
C PRO A 146 -22.16 19.05 -4.99
N LEU A 147 -21.79 17.82 -4.65
CA LEU A 147 -20.61 17.16 -5.21
C LEU A 147 -20.69 17.02 -6.74
N ASP A 148 -21.87 16.76 -7.28
CA ASP A 148 -22.12 16.73 -8.73
C ASP A 148 -22.00 18.11 -9.39
N GLY A 149 -21.98 19.17 -8.59
CA GLY A 149 -21.77 20.55 -9.02
C GLY A 149 -20.30 20.96 -9.08
N ILE A 150 -19.35 20.09 -8.72
CA ILE A 150 -17.92 20.42 -8.77
C ILE A 150 -17.45 20.52 -10.23
N ALA A 151 -16.87 21.67 -10.57
CA ALA A 151 -16.15 21.94 -11.80
C ALA A 151 -14.71 22.25 -11.43
N LEU A 152 -13.82 21.28 -11.67
CA LEU A 152 -12.46 21.27 -11.17
C LEU A 152 -11.43 21.53 -12.27
N GLN A 153 -10.45 22.40 -12.01
CA GLN A 153 -9.31 22.63 -12.89
C GLN A 153 -8.01 22.27 -12.19
N THR A 154 -7.19 21.44 -12.85
CA THR A 154 -5.84 21.12 -12.37
C THR A 154 -4.85 22.21 -12.75
N MET A 155 -4.03 22.64 -11.80
CA MET A 155 -2.95 23.59 -11.98
C MET A 155 -1.65 23.02 -11.45
N VAL A 156 -0.57 23.19 -12.23
CA VAL A 156 0.77 22.74 -11.86
C VAL A 156 1.57 23.94 -11.32
N PRO A 157 1.82 24.03 -10.00
CA PRO A 157 2.43 25.20 -9.37
C PRO A 157 3.70 25.71 -10.04
N LYS A 158 4.59 24.79 -10.46
CA LYS A 158 5.88 25.12 -11.09
C LYS A 158 5.77 25.88 -12.42
N TRP A 159 4.60 25.91 -13.05
CA TRP A 159 4.37 26.62 -14.32
C TRP A 159 3.59 27.93 -14.15
N MET A 160 3.17 28.25 -12.93
CA MET A 160 2.36 29.43 -12.64
C MET A 160 3.20 30.67 -12.28
N GLY A 161 4.50 30.48 -12.03
CA GLY A 161 5.37 31.49 -11.44
C GLY A 161 5.19 31.58 -9.91
N PRO A 162 5.75 32.62 -9.27
CA PRO A 162 5.60 32.83 -7.83
C PRO A 162 4.16 33.09 -7.42
N LEU A 163 3.78 32.78 -6.18
CA LEU A 163 2.40 32.87 -5.66
C LEU A 163 1.72 34.23 -5.91
N ARG A 164 2.48 35.33 -5.82
CA ARG A 164 1.96 36.70 -6.08
C ARG A 164 1.36 36.87 -7.48
N ASP A 165 1.80 36.07 -8.45
CA ASP A 165 1.35 36.14 -9.84
C ASP A 165 0.16 35.20 -10.09
N TRP A 166 -0.25 34.38 -9.12
CA TRP A 166 -1.26 33.34 -9.32
C TRP A 166 -2.66 33.90 -9.52
N ASN A 167 -2.99 35.07 -8.95
CA ASN A 167 -4.31 35.67 -9.07
C ASN A 167 -4.76 35.80 -10.53
N ARG A 168 -3.87 36.13 -11.47
CA ARG A 168 -4.23 36.21 -12.90
C ARG A 168 -4.72 34.88 -13.47
N HIS A 169 -4.16 33.76 -12.99
CA HIS A 169 -4.54 32.41 -13.42
C HIS A 169 -5.84 31.98 -12.76
N LEU A 170 -5.98 32.23 -11.46
CA LEU A 170 -7.17 31.92 -10.67
C LEU A 170 -8.39 32.73 -11.14
N GLU A 171 -8.22 34.01 -11.44
CA GLU A 171 -9.27 34.87 -11.99
C GLU A 171 -9.76 34.35 -13.34
N ALA A 172 -8.84 33.93 -14.22
CA ALA A 172 -9.21 33.33 -15.51
C ALA A 172 -10.03 32.04 -15.33
N SER A 173 -9.62 31.17 -14.40
CA SER A 173 -10.36 29.95 -14.07
C SER A 173 -11.76 30.23 -13.51
N SER A 174 -11.87 31.20 -12.61
CA SER A 174 -13.15 31.61 -12.04
C SER A 174 -14.10 32.15 -13.12
N GLN A 175 -13.58 32.96 -14.06
CA GLN A 175 -14.34 33.48 -15.20
C GLN A 175 -14.84 32.37 -16.14
N LEU A 176 -14.09 31.28 -16.28
CA LEU A 176 -14.46 30.12 -17.09
C LEU A 176 -15.51 29.20 -16.44
N GLY A 177 -15.85 29.43 -15.17
CA GLY A 177 -16.88 28.66 -14.48
C GLY A 177 -16.37 27.72 -13.40
N TYR A 178 -15.06 27.43 -13.34
CA TYR A 178 -14.49 26.49 -12.35
C TYR A 178 -14.74 26.95 -10.91
N ASN A 179 -15.14 26.03 -10.04
CA ASN A 179 -15.44 26.28 -8.63
C ASN A 179 -14.51 25.50 -7.69
N MET A 180 -13.55 24.76 -8.23
CA MET A 180 -12.50 24.11 -7.46
C MET A 180 -11.20 24.09 -8.26
N ILE A 181 -10.09 24.39 -7.60
CA ILE A 181 -8.75 24.25 -8.18
C ILE A 181 -8.06 23.06 -7.52
N HIS A 182 -7.58 22.15 -8.35
CA HIS A 182 -6.69 21.07 -7.93
C HIS A 182 -5.25 21.48 -8.15
N PHE A 183 -4.48 21.54 -7.07
CA PHE A 183 -3.04 21.78 -7.12
C PHE A 183 -2.28 20.45 -7.09
N VAL A 184 -1.46 20.24 -8.10
CA VAL A 184 -0.38 19.24 -8.07
C VAL A 184 0.58 19.61 -6.91
N PRO A 185 1.37 18.70 -6.29
CA PRO A 185 2.02 19.01 -5.02
C PRO A 185 2.85 20.30 -5.02
N LEU A 186 2.72 21.05 -3.93
CA LEU A 186 3.32 22.38 -3.71
C LEU A 186 4.64 22.28 -2.93
N GLN A 187 4.93 21.08 -2.43
CA GLN A 187 6.05 20.77 -1.57
C GLN A 187 7.38 20.95 -2.30
N LYS A 188 8.46 21.10 -1.52
CA LYS A 188 9.82 21.18 -2.04
C LYS A 188 10.12 19.93 -2.89
N ARG A 189 10.56 20.14 -4.12
CA ARG A 189 10.77 19.08 -5.11
C ARG A 189 12.18 18.51 -5.03
N GLY A 190 12.31 17.24 -5.41
CA GLY A 190 13.56 16.51 -5.54
C GLY A 190 14.38 16.93 -6.75
N GLU A 191 15.50 16.24 -6.94
CA GLU A 191 16.47 16.56 -7.98
C GLU A 191 15.89 16.51 -9.41
N SER A 192 14.94 15.62 -9.69
CA SER A 192 14.28 15.54 -11.00
C SER A 192 13.39 16.73 -11.32
N ASN A 193 13.08 17.58 -10.33
CA ASN A 193 12.12 18.67 -10.41
C ASN A 193 10.69 18.21 -10.80
N SER A 194 10.38 16.93 -10.60
CA SER A 194 9.03 16.38 -10.66
C SER A 194 8.23 16.84 -9.44
N PRO A 195 6.97 17.31 -9.59
CA PRO A 195 6.11 17.63 -8.45
C PRO A 195 5.79 16.42 -7.56
N PHE A 196 5.86 15.21 -8.10
CA PHE A 196 5.55 13.97 -7.37
C PHE A 196 6.80 13.38 -6.68
N SER A 197 8.01 13.75 -7.11
CA SER A 197 9.25 13.48 -6.37
C SER A 197 9.44 14.57 -5.33
N ILE A 198 8.80 14.40 -4.17
CA ILE A 198 8.81 15.39 -3.09
C ILE A 198 10.06 15.22 -2.23
N TYR A 199 10.92 16.24 -2.18
CA TYR A 199 12.13 16.26 -1.34
C TYR A 199 11.80 16.40 0.14
N ASP A 200 10.89 17.31 0.47
CA ASP A 200 10.41 17.50 1.85
C ASP A 200 8.92 17.78 1.82
N GLN A 201 8.15 16.83 2.38
CA GLN A 201 6.70 16.89 2.43
C GLN A 201 6.18 18.01 3.35
N LEU A 202 6.99 18.45 4.32
CA LEU A 202 6.60 19.44 5.30
C LEU A 202 6.90 20.87 4.81
N ALA A 203 7.82 21.05 3.87
CA ALA A 203 8.21 22.37 3.35
C ALA A 203 7.60 22.67 1.97
N LEU A 204 7.14 23.92 1.77
CA LEU A 204 6.74 24.41 0.45
C LEU A 204 7.96 24.71 -0.43
N SER A 205 7.82 24.53 -1.74
CA SER A 205 8.89 24.77 -2.70
C SER A 205 9.29 26.24 -2.74
N ASP A 206 10.60 26.51 -2.74
CA ASP A 206 11.14 27.87 -2.64
C ASP A 206 10.82 28.74 -3.87
N ASP A 207 10.63 28.12 -5.05
CA ASP A 207 10.29 28.81 -6.30
C ASP A 207 8.86 29.35 -6.35
N LEU A 208 8.02 28.99 -5.37
CA LEU A 208 6.71 29.61 -5.17
C LEU A 208 6.85 31.03 -4.61
N PHE A 209 8.04 31.43 -4.17
CA PHE A 209 8.32 32.69 -3.50
C PHE A 209 9.45 33.45 -4.17
N THR A 210 9.59 34.72 -3.83
CA THR A 210 10.62 35.62 -4.34
C THR A 210 11.40 36.25 -3.18
N SER A 211 12.57 36.80 -3.47
CA SER A 211 13.40 37.51 -2.48
C SER A 211 12.73 38.75 -1.86
N THR A 212 11.63 39.22 -2.44
CA THR A 212 10.86 40.35 -1.91
C THR A 212 9.73 39.93 -0.96
N ASP A 213 9.43 38.64 -0.89
CA ASP A 213 8.53 38.07 0.11
C ASP A 213 9.27 38.02 1.46
N ARG A 214 8.64 38.54 2.52
CA ARG A 214 9.25 38.63 3.85
C ARG A 214 9.19 37.28 4.58
N ILE A 215 9.96 36.31 4.10
CA ILE A 215 9.97 34.93 4.60
C ILE A 215 11.15 34.75 5.56
N GLN A 216 10.86 34.39 6.81
CA GLN A 216 11.85 34.09 7.84
C GLN A 216 11.82 32.61 8.26
N SER A 217 10.71 31.93 7.98
CA SER A 217 10.44 30.53 8.33
C SER A 217 9.52 29.86 7.31
N ASP A 218 9.41 28.53 7.37
CA ASP A 218 8.44 27.81 6.54
C ASP A 218 6.98 28.10 6.95
N ASP A 219 6.72 28.50 8.20
CA ASP A 219 5.39 28.94 8.64
C ASP A 219 4.94 30.20 7.86
N ASP A 220 5.86 31.12 7.57
CA ASP A 220 5.55 32.31 6.76
C ASP A 220 5.13 31.93 5.33
N LYS A 221 5.74 30.88 4.76
CA LYS A 221 5.38 30.37 3.43
C LYS A 221 3.95 29.83 3.43
N TYR A 222 3.59 29.05 4.44
CA TYR A 222 2.24 28.53 4.59
C TYR A 222 1.20 29.62 4.85
N GLU A 223 1.57 30.67 5.61
CA GLU A 223 0.69 31.82 5.84
C GLU A 223 0.40 32.57 4.52
N LEU A 224 1.40 32.78 3.67
CA LEU A 224 1.20 33.37 2.34
C LEU A 224 0.30 32.50 1.44
N LEU A 225 0.50 31.17 1.46
CA LEU A 225 -0.37 30.24 0.74
C LEU A 225 -1.81 30.30 1.28
N ALA A 226 -1.97 30.35 2.61
CA ALA A 226 -3.28 30.44 3.25
C ALA A 226 -4.03 31.70 2.85
N GLN A 227 -3.34 32.84 2.82
CA GLN A 227 -3.92 34.12 2.38
C GLN A 227 -4.43 34.05 0.95
N LEU A 228 -3.67 33.43 0.04
CA LEU A 228 -4.08 33.23 -1.36
C LEU A 228 -5.30 32.30 -1.46
N LEU A 229 -5.34 31.19 -0.71
CA LEU A 229 -6.47 30.25 -0.75
C LEU A 229 -7.74 30.89 -0.15
N VAL A 230 -7.60 31.68 0.92
CA VAL A 230 -8.71 32.44 1.51
C VAL A 230 -9.23 33.49 0.54
N SER A 231 -8.35 34.23 -0.16
CA SER A 231 -8.79 35.21 -1.17
C SER A 231 -9.45 34.52 -2.37
N MET A 232 -8.92 33.38 -2.82
CA MET A 232 -9.53 32.56 -3.88
C MET A 232 -10.96 32.14 -3.50
N GLU A 233 -11.19 31.68 -2.28
CA GLU A 233 -12.53 31.32 -1.81
C GLU A 233 -13.44 32.55 -1.68
N ALA A 234 -12.94 33.62 -1.06
CA ALA A 234 -13.70 34.82 -0.73
C ALA A 234 -14.12 35.62 -1.96
N GLU A 235 -13.21 35.79 -2.93
CA GLU A 235 -13.36 36.71 -4.05
C GLU A 235 -13.78 35.98 -5.33
N MET A 236 -13.31 34.74 -5.52
CA MET A 236 -13.48 34.00 -6.77
C MET A 236 -14.49 32.86 -6.65
N GLY A 237 -14.95 32.54 -5.44
CA GLY A 237 -15.86 31.44 -5.19
C GLY A 237 -15.31 30.14 -5.76
N MET A 238 -14.07 29.80 -5.38
CA MET A 238 -13.41 28.55 -5.74
C MET A 238 -12.78 27.91 -4.50
N LEU A 239 -12.94 26.59 -4.35
CA LEU A 239 -12.30 25.80 -3.30
C LEU A 239 -10.93 25.27 -3.79
N GLY A 240 -10.07 24.91 -2.84
CA GLY A 240 -8.77 24.30 -3.15
C GLY A 240 -8.76 22.80 -2.81
N LEU A 241 -8.17 21.99 -3.68
CA LEU A 241 -7.87 20.57 -3.48
C LEU A 241 -6.39 20.33 -3.83
N VAL A 242 -5.72 19.40 -3.15
CA VAL A 242 -4.29 19.14 -3.36
C VAL A 242 -3.99 17.66 -3.58
N ASP A 243 -3.01 17.37 -4.41
CA ASP A 243 -2.46 16.03 -4.56
C ASP A 243 -1.67 15.60 -3.30
N MET A 244 -1.98 14.41 -2.80
CA MET A 244 -1.29 13.77 -1.69
C MET A 244 -0.46 12.60 -2.20
N VAL A 245 0.83 12.62 -1.89
CA VAL A 245 1.78 11.56 -2.25
C VAL A 245 2.24 10.83 -0.99
N TRP A 246 1.67 9.64 -0.75
CA TRP A 246 2.03 8.81 0.40
C TRP A 246 2.97 7.66 0.03
N ASN A 247 3.04 7.26 -1.23
CA ASN A 247 3.72 6.02 -1.63
C ASN A 247 5.24 6.14 -1.77
N HIS A 248 5.74 7.35 -1.99
CA HIS A 248 7.15 7.60 -2.28
C HIS A 248 7.59 9.01 -1.86
N THR A 249 8.91 9.20 -1.77
CA THR A 249 9.59 10.49 -1.55
C THR A 249 10.72 10.64 -2.58
N ALA A 250 11.29 11.83 -2.75
CA ALA A 250 12.45 11.98 -3.61
C ALA A 250 13.65 11.17 -3.09
N PHE A 251 14.44 10.60 -3.99
CA PHE A 251 15.60 9.79 -3.57
C PHE A 251 16.66 10.59 -2.80
N ASN A 252 16.69 11.90 -3.00
CA ASN A 252 17.66 12.81 -2.42
C ASN A 252 17.15 13.53 -1.16
N SER A 253 16.02 13.12 -0.58
CA SER A 253 15.51 13.68 0.68
C SER A 253 16.49 13.49 1.84
N ASP A 254 16.93 14.58 2.48
CA ASP A 254 17.93 14.53 3.58
C ASP A 254 17.49 13.66 4.75
N TRP A 255 16.19 13.66 5.08
CA TRP A 255 15.66 12.88 6.20
C TRP A 255 15.81 11.36 6.00
N LEU A 256 16.02 10.88 4.77
CA LEU A 256 16.34 9.46 4.52
C LEU A 256 17.72 9.07 5.02
N LEU A 257 18.65 10.03 5.20
CA LEU A 257 19.96 9.76 5.79
C LEU A 257 19.84 9.47 7.28
N ASP A 258 18.93 10.18 7.97
CA ASP A 258 18.64 9.97 9.38
C ASP A 258 17.71 8.76 9.61
N HIS A 259 16.80 8.50 8.67
CA HIS A 259 15.78 7.45 8.73
C HIS A 259 15.80 6.49 7.51
N PRO A 260 16.90 5.76 7.28
CA PRO A 260 17.02 4.84 6.13
C PRO A 260 16.03 3.65 6.22
N GLU A 261 15.50 3.36 7.40
CA GLU A 261 14.45 2.36 7.63
C GLU A 261 13.11 2.72 7.00
N ALA A 262 12.90 3.99 6.62
CA ALA A 262 11.71 4.46 5.92
C ALA A 262 11.56 3.90 4.50
N GLY A 263 12.66 3.49 3.88
CA GLY A 263 12.67 2.79 2.59
C GLY A 263 12.78 1.27 2.76
N TYR A 264 12.74 0.55 1.63
CA TYR A 264 13.09 -0.87 1.59
C TYR A 264 14.60 -1.01 1.42
N ASN A 265 15.29 -1.62 2.40
CA ASN A 265 16.74 -1.80 2.40
C ASN A 265 17.13 -3.23 2.78
N LEU A 266 18.42 -3.55 2.71
CA LEU A 266 18.92 -4.91 2.97
C LEU A 266 18.76 -5.36 4.42
N ALA A 267 18.69 -4.43 5.37
CA ALA A 267 18.51 -4.75 6.79
C ALA A 267 17.04 -5.09 7.10
N ASN A 268 16.10 -4.28 6.62
CA ASN A 268 14.68 -4.42 6.94
C ASN A 268 13.95 -5.34 5.94
N SER A 269 14.44 -5.46 4.72
CA SER A 269 13.85 -6.20 3.60
C SER A 269 14.88 -7.13 2.97
N PRO A 270 15.43 -8.09 3.74
CA PRO A 270 16.56 -8.89 3.30
C PRO A 270 16.25 -9.71 2.06
N HIS A 271 14.98 -10.06 1.80
CA HIS A 271 14.52 -10.68 0.55
C HIS A 271 14.93 -9.94 -0.74
N LEU A 272 15.31 -8.66 -0.64
CA LEU A 272 15.81 -7.84 -1.75
C LEU A 272 17.31 -8.04 -2.04
N THR A 273 18.08 -8.72 -1.20
CA THR A 273 19.54 -8.91 -1.41
C THR A 273 19.88 -9.47 -2.78
N ALA A 274 19.17 -10.50 -3.23
CA ALA A 274 19.39 -11.09 -4.55
C ALA A 274 19.11 -10.10 -5.69
N ALA A 275 18.10 -9.25 -5.53
CA ALA A 275 17.75 -8.22 -6.50
C ALA A 275 18.77 -7.07 -6.48
N PHE A 276 19.24 -6.67 -5.30
CA PHE A 276 20.27 -5.66 -5.12
C PHE A 276 21.59 -6.07 -5.77
N GLU A 277 22.07 -7.29 -5.49
CA GLU A 277 23.32 -7.78 -6.09
C GLU A 277 23.21 -7.92 -7.62
N LEU A 278 22.03 -8.30 -8.13
CA LEU A 278 21.77 -8.30 -9.58
C LEU A 278 21.78 -6.89 -10.16
N ASP A 279 21.22 -5.91 -9.45
CA ASP A 279 21.21 -4.51 -9.89
C ASP A 279 22.62 -3.92 -9.93
N GLU A 280 23.44 -4.15 -8.89
CA GLU A 280 24.85 -3.75 -8.86
C GLU A 280 25.64 -4.42 -9.99
N ALA A 281 25.42 -5.71 -10.24
CA ALA A 281 26.10 -6.43 -11.31
C ALA A 281 25.73 -5.90 -12.71
N ILE A 282 24.46 -5.53 -12.92
CA ILE A 282 24.01 -4.92 -14.17
C ILE A 282 24.57 -3.50 -14.31
N MET A 283 24.59 -2.70 -13.23
CA MET A 283 25.17 -1.36 -13.23
C MET A 283 26.67 -1.41 -13.53
N LYS A 284 27.40 -2.36 -12.95
CA LYS A 284 28.81 -2.57 -13.29
C LYS A 284 28.98 -2.96 -14.75
N LEU A 285 28.19 -3.92 -15.24
CA LEU A 285 28.23 -4.37 -16.63
C LEU A 285 27.95 -3.22 -17.60
N SER A 286 27.04 -2.29 -17.27
CA SER A 286 26.71 -1.15 -18.14
C SER A 286 27.93 -0.26 -18.44
N GLY A 287 28.84 -0.12 -17.47
CA GLY A 287 30.13 0.58 -17.64
C GLY A 287 31.19 -0.23 -18.41
N GLU A 288 31.00 -1.53 -18.57
CA GLU A 288 31.96 -2.47 -19.17
C GLU A 288 31.47 -3.06 -20.52
N LEU A 289 30.28 -2.69 -21.00
CA LEU A 289 29.64 -3.27 -22.21
C LEU A 289 30.57 -3.36 -23.43
N ALA A 290 31.32 -2.29 -23.70
CA ALA A 290 32.24 -2.24 -24.85
C ALA A 290 33.35 -3.31 -24.76
N GLN A 291 33.79 -3.66 -23.55
CA GLN A 291 34.80 -4.72 -23.32
C GLN A 291 34.24 -6.11 -23.65
N HIS A 292 32.91 -6.26 -23.60
CA HIS A 292 32.18 -7.48 -23.90
C HIS A 292 31.59 -7.48 -25.32
N GLY A 293 32.02 -6.55 -26.18
CA GLY A 293 31.56 -6.48 -27.58
C GLY A 293 30.12 -6.00 -27.73
N VAL A 294 29.53 -5.38 -26.70
CA VAL A 294 28.19 -4.78 -26.76
C VAL A 294 28.34 -3.27 -27.00
N PRO A 295 27.72 -2.71 -28.05
CA PRO A 295 27.79 -1.28 -28.31
C PRO A 295 27.05 -0.46 -27.25
N SER A 296 27.48 0.78 -27.02
CA SER A 296 26.83 1.71 -26.09
C SER A 296 25.48 2.21 -26.59
N GLU A 297 25.25 2.19 -27.91
CA GLU A 297 23.97 2.50 -28.53
C GLU A 297 23.44 1.26 -29.26
N LEU A 298 22.25 0.81 -28.86
CA LEU A 298 21.60 -0.37 -29.42
C LEU A 298 20.66 0.07 -30.55
N ASN A 299 20.95 -0.36 -31.77
CA ASN A 299 20.19 0.03 -32.96
C ASN A 299 19.54 -1.15 -33.67
N THR A 300 19.97 -2.38 -33.36
CA THR A 300 19.50 -3.60 -34.01
C THR A 300 19.09 -4.68 -33.01
N GLU A 301 18.28 -5.65 -33.46
CA GLU A 301 17.93 -6.83 -32.67
C GLU A 301 19.19 -7.67 -32.33
N ALA A 302 20.24 -7.60 -33.16
CA ALA A 302 21.51 -8.25 -32.91
C ALA A 302 22.23 -7.64 -31.70
N ASP A 303 22.23 -6.30 -31.59
CA ASP A 303 22.80 -5.59 -30.44
C ASP A 303 22.04 -5.93 -29.15
N LEU A 304 20.70 -6.00 -29.23
CA LEU A 304 19.85 -6.39 -28.10
C LEU A 304 20.12 -7.84 -27.66
N ASN A 305 20.29 -8.76 -28.60
CA ASN A 305 20.66 -10.14 -28.30
C ASN A 305 22.06 -10.23 -27.66
N ALA A 306 23.02 -9.43 -28.13
CA ALA A 306 24.35 -9.34 -27.54
C ALA A 306 24.30 -8.80 -26.10
N LEU A 307 23.50 -7.76 -25.84
CA LEU A 307 23.27 -7.24 -24.49
C LEU A 307 22.67 -8.31 -23.56
N VAL A 308 21.58 -8.97 -23.97
CA VAL A 308 20.92 -10.00 -23.16
C VAL A 308 21.88 -11.16 -22.86
N ALA A 309 22.70 -11.55 -23.85
CA ALA A 309 23.74 -12.56 -23.65
C ALA A 309 24.81 -12.10 -22.65
N ALA A 310 25.27 -10.84 -22.75
CA ALA A 310 26.23 -10.26 -21.81
C ALA A 310 25.66 -10.18 -20.38
N VAL A 311 24.39 -9.81 -20.21
CA VAL A 311 23.71 -9.81 -18.90
C VAL A 311 23.67 -11.22 -18.32
N LYS A 312 23.31 -12.23 -19.13
CA LYS A 312 23.28 -13.63 -18.68
C LYS A 312 24.67 -14.13 -18.24
N GLU A 313 25.70 -13.83 -19.02
CA GLU A 313 27.05 -14.35 -18.78
C GLU A 313 27.82 -13.58 -17.71
N HIS A 314 27.75 -12.26 -17.72
CA HIS A 314 28.62 -11.41 -16.91
C HIS A 314 27.94 -10.84 -15.66
N ALA A 315 26.61 -10.64 -15.68
CA ALA A 315 25.88 -10.21 -14.49
C ALA A 315 25.31 -11.43 -13.72
N ILE A 316 24.40 -12.20 -14.33
CA ILE A 316 23.65 -13.27 -13.63
C ILE A 316 24.57 -14.42 -13.19
N ARG A 317 25.39 -14.96 -14.12
CA ARG A 317 26.34 -16.02 -13.76
C ARG A 317 27.45 -15.51 -12.84
N GLY A 318 27.92 -14.27 -13.05
CA GLY A 318 28.97 -13.66 -12.24
C GLY A 318 28.62 -13.61 -10.75
N ILE A 319 27.36 -13.29 -10.42
CA ILE A 319 26.90 -13.28 -9.03
C ILE A 319 26.46 -14.66 -8.52
N ARG A 320 26.49 -15.74 -9.31
CA ARG A 320 26.02 -17.06 -8.88
C ARG A 320 24.61 -17.02 -8.26
N LEU A 321 23.67 -16.37 -8.94
CA LEU A 321 22.33 -16.06 -8.40
C LEU A 321 21.56 -17.31 -7.91
N TRP A 322 21.85 -18.49 -8.46
CA TRP A 322 21.27 -19.77 -8.02
C TRP A 322 21.56 -20.11 -6.55
N GLU A 323 22.59 -19.51 -5.94
CA GLU A 323 22.94 -19.69 -4.52
C GLU A 323 21.88 -19.15 -3.55
N PHE A 324 20.96 -18.29 -4.03
CA PHE A 324 19.80 -17.85 -3.26
C PHE A 324 18.62 -18.84 -3.29
N TYR A 325 18.70 -19.88 -4.12
CA TYR A 325 17.63 -20.86 -4.32
C TYR A 325 18.03 -22.24 -3.80
N ALA A 326 19.21 -22.70 -4.17
CA ALA A 326 19.66 -24.08 -3.96
C ALA A 326 20.33 -24.28 -2.59
N ILE A 327 20.22 -25.51 -2.06
CA ILE A 327 20.96 -26.00 -0.90
C ILE A 327 22.43 -26.19 -1.26
N ASP A 328 23.33 -25.85 -0.33
CA ASP A 328 24.74 -26.14 -0.44
C ASP A 328 25.02 -27.62 -0.18
N VAL A 329 24.99 -28.40 -1.26
CA VAL A 329 25.18 -29.85 -1.21
C VAL A 329 26.58 -30.21 -0.71
N GLU A 330 27.61 -29.49 -1.15
CA GLU A 330 29.00 -29.76 -0.76
C GLU A 330 29.21 -29.56 0.74
N SER A 331 28.74 -28.44 1.28
CA SER A 331 28.84 -28.15 2.71
C SER A 331 28.05 -29.16 3.56
N CYS A 332 26.85 -29.56 3.11
CA CYS A 332 26.04 -30.55 3.80
C CYS A 332 26.69 -31.95 3.81
N LEU A 333 27.28 -32.35 2.68
CA LEU A 333 28.01 -33.62 2.58
C LEU A 333 29.28 -33.61 3.43
N ALA A 334 30.04 -32.51 3.44
CA ALA A 334 31.21 -32.38 4.29
C ALA A 334 30.84 -32.51 5.78
N ALA A 335 29.77 -31.84 6.22
CA ALA A 335 29.26 -31.94 7.59
C ALA A 335 28.76 -33.36 7.93
N THR A 336 28.08 -34.01 6.98
CA THR A 336 27.61 -35.40 7.12
C THR A 336 28.77 -36.36 7.28
N ARG A 337 29.78 -36.26 6.41
CA ARG A 337 30.99 -37.11 6.47
C ARG A 337 31.74 -36.93 7.79
N ALA A 338 31.96 -35.68 8.21
CA ALA A 338 32.64 -35.38 9.47
C ALA A 338 31.90 -35.98 10.68
N ALA A 339 30.56 -35.95 10.69
CA ALA A 339 29.77 -36.54 11.77
C ALA A 339 29.79 -38.08 11.75
N LEU A 340 29.83 -38.71 10.58
CA LEU A 340 29.94 -40.17 10.45
C LEU A 340 31.33 -40.70 10.83
N GLU A 341 32.37 -39.89 10.66
CA GLU A 341 33.75 -40.22 11.03
C GLU A 341 34.04 -40.06 12.54
N ASP A 342 33.12 -39.47 13.32
CA ASP A 342 33.12 -39.47 14.79
C ASP A 342 31.88 -40.18 15.39
N PRO A 343 31.84 -41.53 15.36
CA PRO A 343 30.68 -42.29 15.85
C PRO A 343 30.38 -42.09 17.35
N ALA A 344 31.36 -41.64 18.14
CA ALA A 344 31.22 -41.45 19.58
C ALA A 344 30.31 -40.26 19.94
N ASN A 345 30.17 -39.29 19.04
CA ASN A 345 29.41 -38.05 19.24
C ASN A 345 28.30 -37.84 18.18
N LEU A 346 27.82 -38.91 17.55
CA LEU A 346 26.77 -38.84 16.53
C LEU A 346 25.51 -38.13 17.05
N PRO A 347 25.13 -36.96 16.49
CA PRO A 347 24.02 -36.18 17.00
C PRO A 347 22.70 -36.70 16.42
N VAL A 348 22.36 -37.98 16.57
CA VAL A 348 21.16 -38.58 15.95
C VAL A 348 19.96 -38.51 16.88
N VAL A 349 18.80 -38.08 16.35
CA VAL A 349 17.51 -38.10 17.06
C VAL A 349 16.57 -39.06 16.34
N ASP A 350 16.17 -40.19 16.92
CA ASP A 350 15.27 -41.14 16.24
C ASP A 350 13.87 -40.51 16.02
N ARG A 351 13.59 -40.07 14.79
CA ARG A 351 12.35 -39.36 14.41
C ARG A 351 11.59 -40.01 13.24
N PHE A 352 12.20 -40.95 12.52
CA PHE A 352 11.65 -41.52 11.29
C PHE A 352 11.54 -43.04 11.34
N ASP A 353 10.47 -43.59 10.75
CA ASP A 353 10.26 -45.03 10.62
C ASP A 353 10.81 -45.58 9.29
N THR A 354 11.69 -46.58 9.39
CA THR A 354 12.26 -47.36 8.28
C THR A 354 11.22 -47.91 7.29
N ARG A 355 10.06 -48.39 7.76
CA ARG A 355 9.06 -49.06 6.92
C ARG A 355 8.33 -48.11 5.99
N THR A 356 8.12 -46.88 6.44
CA THR A 356 7.41 -45.84 5.69
C THR A 356 8.30 -45.15 4.67
N LEU A 357 9.62 -45.04 4.91
CA LEU A 357 10.53 -44.32 4.01
C LEU A 357 11.01 -45.16 2.82
N ARG A 358 11.35 -46.44 2.99
CA ARG A 358 12.00 -47.23 1.92
C ARG A 358 11.14 -47.39 0.66
N GLY A 359 9.82 -47.53 0.82
CA GLY A 359 8.87 -47.73 -0.27
C GLY A 359 8.52 -46.50 -1.09
N LEU A 360 8.93 -45.30 -0.66
CA LEU A 360 8.58 -44.05 -1.34
C LEU A 360 9.44 -43.80 -2.59
N PRO A 361 8.90 -43.12 -3.62
CA PRO A 361 9.70 -42.56 -4.71
C PRO A 361 10.78 -41.60 -4.21
N LEU A 362 11.85 -41.43 -4.98
CA LEU A 362 12.98 -40.56 -4.62
C LEU A 362 12.52 -39.11 -4.35
N ALA A 363 11.67 -38.56 -5.22
CA ALA A 363 11.13 -37.20 -5.07
C ALA A 363 10.35 -37.01 -3.77
N GLU A 364 9.56 -38.02 -3.34
CA GLU A 364 8.81 -37.93 -2.09
C GLU A 364 9.73 -38.07 -0.86
N LYS A 365 10.78 -38.91 -0.95
CA LYS A 365 11.84 -38.97 0.08
C LYS A 365 12.56 -37.62 0.22
N ALA A 366 12.91 -37.01 -0.90
CA ALA A 366 13.55 -35.71 -0.96
C ALA A 366 12.66 -34.62 -0.34
N LEU A 367 11.38 -34.57 -0.69
CA LEU A 367 10.43 -33.60 -0.11
C LEU A 367 10.30 -33.75 1.41
N ARG A 368 10.15 -34.99 1.91
CA ARG A 368 10.06 -35.23 3.37
C ARG A 368 11.34 -34.85 4.10
N LEU A 369 12.50 -35.15 3.51
CA LEU A 369 13.78 -34.72 4.08
C LEU A 369 13.88 -33.19 4.09
N TYR A 370 13.45 -32.53 3.01
CA TYR A 370 13.44 -31.08 2.91
C TYR A 370 12.57 -30.43 3.99
N GLU A 371 11.32 -30.88 4.14
CA GLU A 371 10.40 -30.37 5.17
C GLU A 371 10.93 -30.58 6.59
N ALA A 372 11.60 -31.71 6.84
CA ALA A 372 12.06 -32.03 8.18
C ALA A 372 13.40 -31.39 8.56
N ALA A 373 14.38 -31.36 7.64
CA ALA A 373 15.75 -30.92 7.91
C ALA A 373 16.05 -29.50 7.42
N PHE A 374 15.15 -28.90 6.63
CA PHE A 374 15.31 -27.58 6.01
C PHE A 374 14.02 -26.71 6.11
N GLY A 375 12.99 -27.18 6.83
CA GLY A 375 11.67 -26.53 6.94
C GLY A 375 11.50 -25.51 8.07
N GLY A 376 12.57 -25.11 8.77
CA GLY A 376 12.51 -24.07 9.82
C GLY A 376 12.28 -22.65 9.29
N ASP A 377 12.12 -21.67 10.19
CA ASP A 377 11.99 -20.24 9.83
C ASP A 377 13.18 -19.80 8.95
N ARG A 378 12.90 -19.54 7.67
CA ARG A 378 13.91 -19.25 6.65
C ARG A 378 14.32 -17.78 6.72
N PRO A 379 15.60 -17.45 6.92
CA PRO A 379 16.06 -16.09 6.74
C PRO A 379 15.95 -15.72 5.25
N VAL A 380 14.92 -14.97 4.89
CA VAL A 380 14.67 -14.59 3.49
C VAL A 380 15.82 -13.71 2.99
N GLY A 381 16.35 -14.01 1.80
CA GLY A 381 17.32 -13.13 1.13
C GLY A 381 18.78 -13.29 1.53
N THR A 382 19.18 -14.50 1.92
CA THR A 382 20.56 -14.84 2.26
C THR A 382 21.11 -15.90 1.30
N ARG A 383 22.40 -15.84 0.95
CA ARG A 383 23.05 -16.84 0.08
C ARG A 383 23.28 -18.12 0.85
N ARG A 384 22.77 -19.25 0.36
CA ARG A 384 22.97 -20.60 0.96
C ARG A 384 22.58 -20.74 2.44
N THR A 385 22.14 -19.67 3.12
CA THR A 385 21.76 -19.62 4.53
C THR A 385 20.31 -20.03 4.81
N PRO A 386 19.35 -20.03 3.85
CA PRO A 386 18.06 -20.69 4.06
C PRO A 386 18.15 -22.22 4.19
N ASN A 387 19.37 -22.78 4.11
CA ASN A 387 19.63 -24.20 3.88
C ASN A 387 20.70 -24.77 4.83
N VAL A 388 20.83 -24.24 6.05
CA VAL A 388 21.64 -24.93 7.07
C VAL A 388 20.92 -26.22 7.40
N CYS A 389 21.46 -27.33 6.90
CA CYS A 389 20.90 -28.64 7.15
C CYS A 389 20.87 -28.90 8.66
N ASP A 390 19.69 -29.23 9.19
CA ASP A 390 19.58 -29.84 10.52
C ASP A 390 20.23 -31.23 10.45
N LEU A 391 21.55 -31.25 10.66
CA LEU A 391 22.39 -32.43 10.58
C LEU A 391 21.87 -33.59 11.47
N PRO A 392 21.41 -33.35 12.70
CA PRO A 392 20.71 -34.37 13.49
C PRO A 392 19.53 -35.03 12.79
N VAL A 393 18.66 -34.23 12.18
CA VAL A 393 17.48 -34.72 11.47
C VAL A 393 17.88 -35.45 10.19
N LEU A 394 18.85 -34.93 9.44
CA LEU A 394 19.41 -35.59 8.26
C LEU A 394 19.95 -36.99 8.60
N LEU A 395 20.81 -37.09 9.61
CA LEU A 395 21.41 -38.38 10.01
C LEU A 395 20.35 -39.37 10.49
N SER A 396 19.31 -38.91 11.17
CA SER A 396 18.16 -39.74 11.53
C SER A 396 17.41 -40.27 10.31
N PHE A 397 17.16 -39.41 9.33
CA PHE A 397 16.52 -39.78 8.07
C PHE A 397 17.37 -40.82 7.32
N MET A 398 18.69 -40.62 7.26
CA MET A 398 19.63 -41.53 6.62
C MET A 398 19.72 -42.87 7.34
N LYS A 399 19.70 -42.89 8.67
CA LYS A 399 19.65 -44.13 9.47
C LYS A 399 18.39 -44.93 9.16
N ALA A 400 17.23 -44.27 9.05
CA ALA A 400 15.98 -44.93 8.71
C ALA A 400 15.95 -45.43 7.25
N LEU A 401 16.57 -44.72 6.32
CA LEU A 401 16.63 -45.10 4.92
C LEU A 401 17.61 -46.27 4.68
N CYS A 402 18.88 -46.09 5.07
CA CYS A 402 19.97 -47.05 4.89
C CYS A 402 19.90 -48.22 5.88
N GLY A 403 19.18 -48.07 7.00
CA GLY A 403 19.05 -49.05 8.08
C GLY A 403 20.23 -49.04 9.07
N SER A 404 21.38 -48.51 8.68
CA SER A 404 22.55 -48.29 9.53
C SER A 404 23.35 -47.10 8.98
N LEU A 405 24.14 -46.47 9.85
CA LEU A 405 25.06 -45.39 9.49
C LEU A 405 26.53 -45.85 9.36
N ASN A 406 26.81 -47.15 9.56
CA ASN A 406 28.17 -47.67 9.60
C ASN A 406 28.86 -47.70 8.22
N ASP A 407 28.08 -47.83 7.15
CA ASP A 407 28.59 -47.75 5.78
C ASP A 407 28.56 -46.30 5.32
N VAL A 408 29.65 -45.59 5.62
CA VAL A 408 29.79 -44.15 5.34
C VAL A 408 29.58 -43.87 3.86
N GLU A 409 30.18 -44.64 2.96
CA GLU A 409 30.08 -44.39 1.52
C GLU A 409 28.66 -44.63 1.00
N HIS A 410 27.98 -45.68 1.48
CA HIS A 410 26.59 -45.92 1.12
C HIS A 410 25.65 -44.80 1.61
N VAL A 411 25.85 -44.31 2.83
CA VAL A 411 25.10 -43.17 3.37
C VAL A 411 25.38 -41.90 2.55
N MET A 412 26.64 -41.60 2.27
CA MET A 412 27.05 -40.42 1.52
C MET A 412 26.47 -40.39 0.10
N GLN A 413 26.43 -41.53 -0.59
CA GLN A 413 25.81 -41.64 -1.92
C GLN A 413 24.31 -41.32 -1.88
N HIS A 414 23.57 -41.88 -0.92
CA HIS A 414 22.15 -41.60 -0.78
C HIS A 414 21.87 -40.16 -0.33
N THR A 415 22.71 -39.59 0.54
CA THR A 415 22.60 -38.18 0.95
C THR A 415 22.79 -37.27 -0.26
N GLN A 416 23.84 -37.48 -1.06
CA GLN A 416 24.10 -36.71 -2.28
C GLN A 416 22.91 -36.80 -3.27
N GLN A 417 22.35 -38.01 -3.44
CA GLN A 417 21.22 -38.23 -4.34
C GLN A 417 19.98 -37.46 -3.89
N LEU A 418 19.65 -37.50 -2.59
CA LEU A 418 18.50 -36.79 -2.03
C LEU A 418 18.69 -35.28 -2.08
N LEU A 419 19.86 -34.76 -1.70
CA LEU A 419 20.14 -33.32 -1.75
C LEU A 419 20.08 -32.77 -3.19
N ASN A 420 20.57 -33.53 -4.17
CA ASN A 420 20.43 -33.16 -5.58
C ASN A 420 18.97 -33.13 -6.01
N GLU A 421 18.18 -34.14 -5.63
CA GLU A 421 16.76 -34.21 -5.95
C GLU A 421 15.99 -33.02 -5.32
N ILE A 422 16.31 -32.63 -4.08
CA ILE A 422 15.73 -31.46 -3.42
C ILE A 422 16.00 -30.18 -4.23
N ASN A 423 17.21 -30.04 -4.80
CA ASN A 423 17.58 -28.86 -5.56
C ASN A 423 16.93 -28.79 -6.95
N VAL A 424 16.41 -29.88 -7.52
CA VAL A 424 15.76 -29.88 -8.85
C VAL A 424 14.66 -28.82 -8.97
N PRO A 425 13.62 -28.77 -8.10
CA PRO A 425 12.60 -27.72 -8.17
C PRO A 425 13.15 -26.32 -7.91
N HIS A 426 14.20 -26.18 -7.08
CA HIS A 426 14.84 -24.88 -6.82
C HIS A 426 15.60 -24.35 -8.04
N TYR A 427 16.30 -25.21 -8.78
CA TYR A 427 16.93 -24.85 -10.05
C TYR A 427 15.90 -24.51 -11.12
N ALA A 428 14.79 -25.26 -11.20
CA ALA A 428 13.71 -24.94 -12.13
C ALA A 428 13.09 -23.55 -11.84
N LEU A 429 12.90 -23.21 -10.56
CA LEU A 429 12.43 -21.87 -10.17
C LEU A 429 13.45 -20.79 -10.50
N TYR A 430 14.74 -21.04 -10.25
CA TYR A 430 15.83 -20.15 -10.66
C TYR A 430 15.82 -19.91 -12.17
N ASP A 431 15.71 -20.97 -12.99
CA ASP A 431 15.68 -20.86 -14.45
C ASP A 431 14.46 -20.05 -14.91
N GLN A 432 13.28 -20.30 -14.33
CA GLN A 432 12.07 -19.51 -14.61
C GLN A 432 12.25 -18.02 -14.28
N HIS A 433 12.88 -17.71 -13.14
CA HIS A 433 13.16 -16.32 -12.77
C HIS A 433 14.22 -15.70 -13.67
N VAL A 434 15.29 -16.40 -14.05
CA VAL A 434 16.30 -15.91 -15.00
C VAL A 434 15.69 -15.64 -16.37
N ASP A 435 14.83 -16.53 -16.87
CA ASP A 435 14.12 -16.30 -18.12
C ASP A 435 13.22 -15.06 -18.04
N SER A 436 12.54 -14.89 -16.89
CA SER A 436 11.75 -13.69 -16.63
C SER A 436 12.62 -12.42 -16.57
N ILE A 437 13.75 -12.45 -15.86
CA ILE A 437 14.72 -11.36 -15.80
C ILE A 437 15.15 -10.92 -17.20
N LEU A 438 15.62 -11.88 -18.00
CA LEU A 438 16.14 -11.60 -19.34
C LEU A 438 15.03 -11.15 -20.28
N SER A 439 13.84 -11.74 -20.18
CA SER A 439 12.66 -11.34 -20.95
C SER A 439 12.25 -9.91 -20.61
N ASN A 440 12.21 -9.56 -19.33
CA ASN A 440 11.82 -8.22 -18.91
C ASN A 440 12.90 -7.17 -19.15
N ILE A 441 14.19 -7.50 -19.07
CA ILE A 441 15.26 -6.59 -19.52
C ILE A 441 15.13 -6.35 -21.03
N ARG A 442 14.98 -7.41 -21.82
CA ARG A 442 14.76 -7.29 -23.28
C ARG A 442 13.52 -6.44 -23.56
N ASN A 443 12.41 -6.73 -22.90
CA ASN A 443 11.16 -6.02 -23.07
C ASN A 443 11.30 -4.58 -22.59
N THR A 444 11.92 -4.30 -21.44
CA THR A 444 12.17 -2.94 -20.91
C THR A 444 13.02 -2.12 -21.88
N VAL A 445 14.12 -2.66 -22.41
CA VAL A 445 14.92 -1.96 -23.43
C VAL A 445 14.12 -1.73 -24.72
N LYS A 446 13.23 -2.67 -25.06
CA LYS A 446 12.29 -2.54 -26.17
C LYS A 446 11.09 -1.62 -25.84
N TYR A 447 10.76 -1.43 -24.56
CA TYR A 447 9.56 -0.84 -23.97
C TYR A 447 9.74 0.61 -23.52
N GLU A 448 10.90 0.95 -22.96
CA GLU A 448 11.32 2.34 -22.85
C GLU A 448 11.41 2.96 -24.27
N ARG A 449 11.16 2.14 -25.31
CA ARG A 449 10.52 2.50 -26.57
C ARG A 449 9.01 2.10 -26.77
N LEU A 450 8.44 0.97 -26.29
CA LEU A 450 7.00 0.54 -26.41
C LEU A 450 6.35 -0.44 -25.33
N ASP A 451 5.35 0.05 -24.56
CA ASP A 451 4.18 -0.45 -23.71
C ASP A 451 3.93 -1.86 -22.95
N SER A 452 3.11 -1.92 -21.84
CA SER A 452 3.42 -2.41 -20.40
C SER A 452 2.52 -3.50 -19.73
N ASN A 453 2.98 -4.14 -18.60
CA ASN A 453 2.36 -4.27 -17.21
C ASN A 453 2.58 -5.56 -16.32
N ALA A 454 2.40 -5.38 -14.98
CA ALA A 454 2.82 -6.11 -13.72
C ALA A 454 2.08 -7.43 -13.29
N HIS A 455 2.36 -8.20 -12.19
CA HIS A 455 3.06 -8.12 -10.86
C HIS A 455 3.86 -9.42 -10.53
N SER A 456 4.84 -9.46 -9.58
CA SER A 456 5.62 -10.69 -9.24
C SER A 456 6.74 -10.49 -8.18
N THR A 457 7.71 -11.41 -8.06
CA THR A 457 9.18 -11.26 -7.81
C THR A 457 9.80 -10.10 -8.63
N ALA A 458 9.12 -8.97 -8.68
CA ALA A 458 9.15 -8.02 -9.78
C ALA A 458 10.43 -7.19 -9.79
N TYR A 459 11.00 -6.89 -8.62
CA TYR A 459 12.31 -6.25 -8.55
C TYR A 459 13.40 -7.19 -9.07
N LEU A 460 13.36 -8.47 -8.63
CA LEU A 460 14.31 -9.48 -9.11
C LEU A 460 14.12 -9.76 -10.59
N GLU A 461 12.89 -10.08 -11.01
CA GLU A 461 12.48 -10.36 -12.39
C GLU A 461 12.44 -9.13 -13.30
N ARG A 462 12.75 -7.92 -12.80
CA ARG A 462 12.70 -6.67 -13.58
C ARG A 462 11.33 -6.33 -14.19
N LYS A 463 10.23 -6.67 -13.52
CA LYS A 463 8.85 -6.33 -13.90
C LYS A 463 8.38 -4.95 -13.42
N VAL A 464 9.24 -4.20 -12.71
CA VAL A 464 8.91 -2.86 -12.19
C VAL A 464 9.33 -1.81 -13.22
N ILE A 465 8.39 -0.96 -13.64
CA ILE A 465 8.72 0.31 -14.31
C ILE A 465 9.18 1.28 -13.22
N VAL A 466 10.47 1.59 -13.22
CA VAL A 466 11.12 2.30 -12.10
C VAL A 466 10.98 3.81 -12.28
N TRP A 467 10.43 4.48 -11.28
CA TRP A 467 10.55 5.93 -11.13
C TRP A 467 11.86 6.23 -10.40
N THR A 468 12.93 6.44 -11.17
CA THR A 468 14.30 6.59 -10.64
C THR A 468 14.48 7.85 -9.79
N ASP A 469 13.55 8.80 -9.90
CA ASP A 469 13.54 10.01 -9.09
C ASP A 469 12.89 9.84 -7.71
N CYS A 470 12.35 8.66 -7.41
CA CYS A 470 11.57 8.41 -6.20
C CYS A 470 12.03 7.15 -5.45
N VAL A 471 11.99 7.21 -4.12
CA VAL A 471 12.18 6.06 -3.22
C VAL A 471 10.81 5.63 -2.68
N LYS A 472 10.46 4.35 -2.84
CA LYS A 472 9.22 3.75 -2.30
C LYS A 472 9.29 3.67 -0.77
N LEU A 473 8.24 4.16 -0.12
CA LEU A 473 8.12 4.22 1.34
C LEU A 473 7.59 2.91 1.93
N ARG A 474 8.17 2.48 3.05
CA ARG A 474 7.91 1.20 3.72
C ARG A 474 7.22 1.43 5.08
N TYR A 475 5.90 1.54 5.06
CA TYR A 475 5.09 1.76 6.26
C TYR A 475 5.00 0.55 7.19
N GLY A 476 5.05 -0.67 6.67
CA GLY A 476 4.67 -1.86 7.43
C GLY A 476 3.15 -2.01 7.52
N LYS A 477 2.66 -2.72 8.54
CA LYS A 477 1.23 -2.98 8.81
C LYS A 477 0.64 -1.96 9.79
N ALA A 478 1.47 -1.38 10.66
CA ALA A 478 1.03 -0.46 11.70
C ALA A 478 2.10 0.61 11.99
N PRO A 479 1.74 1.71 12.70
CA PRO A 479 2.70 2.76 13.06
C PRO A 479 3.97 2.27 13.75
N GLU A 480 3.88 1.19 14.53
CA GLU A 480 5.00 0.61 15.26
C GLU A 480 6.08 0.02 14.35
N ASP A 481 5.74 -0.38 13.12
CA ASP A 481 6.70 -0.94 12.17
C ASP A 481 7.61 0.14 11.57
N ASN A 482 7.16 1.40 11.51
CA ASN A 482 7.94 2.54 11.03
C ASN A 482 7.50 3.88 11.65
N PRO A 483 7.76 4.10 12.95
CA PRO A 483 7.13 5.20 13.70
C PRO A 483 7.38 6.59 13.13
N TYR A 484 8.62 6.84 12.68
CA TYR A 484 8.98 8.12 12.07
C TYR A 484 8.19 8.38 10.79
N LEU A 485 8.14 7.40 9.87
CA LEU A 485 7.48 7.57 8.58
C LEU A 485 5.97 7.83 8.73
N TRP A 486 5.31 7.09 9.62
CA TRP A 486 3.89 7.29 9.91
C TRP A 486 3.62 8.68 10.48
N ASP A 487 4.44 9.13 11.43
CA ASP A 487 4.29 10.46 12.03
C ASP A 487 4.59 11.59 11.02
N HIS A 488 5.64 11.45 10.22
CA HIS A 488 6.00 12.41 9.17
C HIS A 488 4.87 12.59 8.15
N MET A 489 4.29 11.47 7.69
CA MET A 489 3.21 11.47 6.69
C MET A 489 1.87 11.90 7.28
N LYS A 490 1.63 11.61 8.57
CA LYS A 490 0.51 12.18 9.31
C LYS A 490 0.61 13.70 9.40
N ARG A 491 1.77 14.24 9.78
CA ARG A 491 2.02 15.69 9.85
C ARG A 491 1.79 16.34 8.49
N TYR A 492 2.39 15.80 7.43
CA TYR A 492 2.15 16.26 6.05
C TYR A 492 0.65 16.30 5.71
N THR A 493 -0.04 15.20 5.97
CA THR A 493 -1.48 15.07 5.70
C THR A 493 -2.32 16.08 6.49
N GLN A 494 -2.02 16.30 7.78
CA GLN A 494 -2.72 17.25 8.62
C GLN A 494 -2.46 18.71 8.22
N ILE A 495 -1.23 19.04 7.81
CA ILE A 495 -0.89 20.36 7.26
C ILE A 495 -1.71 20.61 6.00
N MET A 496 -1.74 19.67 5.05
CA MET A 496 -2.55 19.84 3.83
C MET A 496 -4.05 19.96 4.13
N ALA A 497 -4.58 19.17 5.07
CA ALA A 497 -5.99 19.23 5.47
C ALA A 497 -6.38 20.58 6.10
N ARG A 498 -5.42 21.26 6.74
CA ARG A 498 -5.64 22.60 7.30
C ARG A 498 -5.98 23.60 6.19
N TYR A 499 -5.26 23.55 5.07
CA TYR A 499 -5.35 24.56 4.01
C TYR A 499 -6.32 24.18 2.87
N PHE A 500 -6.45 22.90 2.55
CA PHE A 500 -7.24 22.44 1.40
C PHE A 500 -8.55 21.79 1.82
N HIS A 501 -9.54 21.87 0.94
CA HIS A 501 -10.90 21.36 1.14
C HIS A 501 -11.08 19.89 0.78
N GLY A 502 -10.11 19.31 0.08
CA GLY A 502 -10.12 17.91 -0.32
C GLY A 502 -8.74 17.47 -0.78
N PHE A 503 -8.58 16.16 -0.95
CA PHE A 503 -7.37 15.55 -1.48
C PHE A 503 -7.64 14.80 -2.78
N ARG A 504 -6.69 14.87 -3.71
CA ARG A 504 -6.49 13.85 -4.73
C ARG A 504 -5.41 12.91 -4.22
N ILE A 505 -5.68 11.62 -4.15
CA ILE A 505 -4.71 10.64 -3.64
C ILE A 505 -3.99 10.03 -4.84
N ASP A 506 -2.70 10.33 -4.97
CA ASP A 506 -1.90 9.76 -6.04
C ASP A 506 -1.72 8.25 -5.86
N ASN A 507 -1.97 7.50 -6.94
CA ASN A 507 -1.83 6.05 -6.98
C ASN A 507 -2.49 5.31 -5.79
N CYS A 508 -3.71 5.73 -5.42
CA CYS A 508 -4.45 5.22 -4.25
C CYS A 508 -4.56 3.68 -4.23
N HIS A 509 -4.75 3.03 -5.39
CA HIS A 509 -4.84 1.57 -5.51
C HIS A 509 -3.55 0.82 -5.11
N SER A 510 -2.41 1.52 -5.09
CA SER A 510 -1.13 0.98 -4.64
C SER A 510 -0.79 1.35 -3.18
N THR A 511 -1.69 2.06 -2.50
CA THR A 511 -1.56 2.47 -1.10
C THR A 511 -2.22 1.42 -0.20
N PRO A 512 -1.56 0.89 0.84
CA PRO A 512 -2.20 0.00 1.80
C PRO A 512 -3.45 0.64 2.41
N ILE A 513 -4.53 -0.13 2.53
CA ILE A 513 -5.84 0.40 2.98
C ILE A 513 -5.75 0.92 4.42
N GLU A 514 -5.00 0.24 5.28
CA GLU A 514 -4.82 0.60 6.69
C GLU A 514 -4.10 1.96 6.82
N LEU A 515 -3.14 2.21 5.94
CA LEU A 515 -2.45 3.50 5.86
C LEU A 515 -3.40 4.60 5.38
N ALA A 516 -4.14 4.35 4.29
CA ALA A 516 -5.06 5.33 3.74
C ALA A 516 -6.17 5.70 4.74
N GLU A 517 -6.73 4.71 5.43
CA GLU A 517 -7.71 4.91 6.50
C GLU A 517 -7.14 5.78 7.64
N TYR A 518 -5.94 5.46 8.12
CA TYR A 518 -5.28 6.22 9.19
C TYR A 518 -5.02 7.68 8.80
N LEU A 519 -4.49 7.91 7.60
CA LEU A 519 -4.15 9.26 7.14
C LEU A 519 -5.39 10.09 6.82
N ILE A 520 -6.42 9.50 6.21
CA ILE A 520 -7.71 10.19 6.00
C ILE A 520 -8.39 10.50 7.32
N ASP A 521 -8.37 9.59 8.30
CA ASP A 521 -8.93 9.86 9.62
C ASP A 521 -8.19 11.03 10.30
N ALA A 522 -6.85 11.03 10.27
CA ALA A 522 -6.03 12.12 10.80
C ALA A 522 -6.28 13.46 10.08
N ALA A 523 -6.52 13.43 8.77
CA ALA A 523 -6.89 14.59 7.98
C ALA A 523 -8.27 15.13 8.40
N ARG A 524 -9.23 14.23 8.63
CA ARG A 524 -10.60 14.56 9.01
C ARG A 524 -10.72 15.06 10.45
N GLU A 525 -9.77 14.74 11.32
CA GLU A 525 -9.63 15.40 12.62
C GLU A 525 -9.37 16.90 12.47
N VAL A 526 -8.66 17.31 11.41
CA VAL A 526 -8.37 18.72 11.10
C VAL A 526 -9.51 19.34 10.28
N ARG A 527 -10.04 18.59 9.31
CA ARG A 527 -11.13 19.03 8.42
C ARG A 527 -12.23 17.97 8.31
N PRO A 528 -13.30 18.04 9.11
CA PRO A 528 -14.34 17.00 9.12
C PRO A 528 -15.06 16.77 7.77
N ASN A 529 -15.16 17.82 6.94
CA ASN A 529 -15.76 17.83 5.60
C ASN A 529 -14.72 17.67 4.46
N LEU A 530 -13.59 16.99 4.73
CA LEU A 530 -12.58 16.68 3.72
C LEU A 530 -13.10 15.70 2.66
#